data_AF-A0A396CLW5-F1
#
_entry.id   AF-A0A396CLW5-F1
#
_cell.length_a   1.000
_cell.length_b   1.000
_cell.length_c   1.000
_cell.angle_alpha   90.00
_cell.angle_beta   90.00
_cell.angle_gamma   90.00
#
_symmetry.space_group_name_H-M   'P 1'
#
loop_
_entity.id
_entity.type
_entity.pdbx_description
1 polymer ?
#
loop_
_entity_poly.entity_id
_entity_poly.type
_entity_poly.pdbx_seq_one_letter_code
_entity_poly.pdbx_strand_id
1 'polypeptide(L)' 'MNSLQGLVAARVAELNITKQSLADAVGVSLVTFNKKVCGESDITITEARKLAKAIEVSSDEVCRLAP' A
#
# COMPACT_ATOMS: atom_id res chain seq x y z
N MET A 1 -11.63 11.98 4.50
CA MET A 1 -11.55 10.51 4.38
C MET A 1 -10.17 10.18 3.86
N ASN A 2 -9.20 9.92 4.74
CA ASN A 2 -7.87 9.48 4.36
C ASN A 2 -7.84 7.97 4.55
N SER A 3 -7.94 7.20 3.47
CA SER A 3 -7.85 5.73 3.50
C SER A 3 -6.56 5.28 2.85
N LEU A 4 -6.00 4.15 3.28
CA LEU A 4 -4.76 3.61 2.71
C LEU A 4 -4.85 3.45 1.19
N GLN A 5 -6.00 2.99 0.68
CA GLN A 5 -6.27 2.90 -0.74
C GLN A 5 -6.13 4.24 -1.48
N GLY A 6 -6.61 5.34 -0.89
CA GLY A 6 -6.55 6.67 -1.48
C GLY A 6 -5.12 7.20 -1.54
N LEU A 7 -4.35 6.98 -0.47
CA LEU A 7 -2.93 7.34 -0.44
C LEU A 7 -2.11 6.54 -1.46
N VAL A 8 -2.36 5.23 -1.56
CA VAL A 8 -1.72 4.38 -2.57
C VAL A 8 -2.09 4.85 -3.98
N ALA A 9 -3.35 5.17 -4.25
CA ALA A 9 -3.79 5.65 -5.57
C ALA A 9 -3.14 6.97 -5.96
N ALA A 10 -3.02 7.92 -5.02
CA ALA A 10 -2.33 9.19 -5.25
C ALA A 10 -0.86 8.96 -5.60
N ARG A 11 -0.15 8.14 -4.82
CA ARG A 11 1.27 7.83 -5.06
C ARG A 11 1.51 7.05 -6.35
N VAL A 12 0.61 6.15 -6.73
CA VAL A 12 0.64 5.46 -8.03
C VAL A 12 0.60 6.47 -9.19
N ALA A 13 -0.27 7.49 -9.09
CA ALA A 13 -0.36 8.54 -10.10
C ALA A 13 0.87 9.47 -10.11
N GLU A 14 1.34 9.89 -8.93
CA GLU A 14 2.50 10.79 -8.80
C GLU A 14 3.82 10.13 -9.24
N LEU A 15 4.06 8.88 -8.85
CA LEU A 15 5.29 8.14 -9.16
C LEU A 15 5.26 7.46 -10.53
N ASN A 16 4.14 7.55 -11.27
CA ASN A 16 3.95 6.86 -12.55
C ASN A 16 4.21 5.34 -12.49
N ILE A 17 3.93 4.74 -11.34
CA ILE A 17 4.08 3.30 -11.10
C ILE A 17 2.74 2.60 -11.25
N THR A 18 2.73 1.26 -11.25
CA THR A 18 1.49 0.48 -11.27
C THR A 18 1.21 -0.15 -9.92
N LYS A 19 -0.07 -0.40 -9.61
CA LYS A 19 -0.45 -1.20 -8.43
C LYS A 19 0.17 -2.60 -8.45
N GLN A 20 0.44 -3.15 -9.64
CA GLN A 20 1.11 -4.43 -9.79
C GLN A 20 2.57 -4.36 -9.35
N SER A 21 3.29 -3.29 -9.71
CA SER A 21 4.66 -3.05 -9.20
C SER A 21 4.69 -2.91 -7.67
N LEU A 22 3.68 -2.26 -7.08
CA LEU A 22 3.56 -2.19 -5.61
C LEU A 22 3.30 -3.55 -4.97
N ALA A 23 2.41 -4.35 -5.57
CA ALA A 23 2.12 -5.70 -5.09
C ALA A 23 3.38 -6.58 -5.14
N ASP A 24 4.15 -6.49 -6.22
CA ASP A 24 5.43 -7.18 -6.40
C ASP A 24 6.47 -6.73 -5.36
N ALA A 25 6.61 -5.42 -5.13
CA ALA A 25 7.50 -4.87 -4.11
C ALA A 25 7.15 -5.31 -2.68
N VAL A 26 5.86 -5.50 -2.39
CA VAL A 26 5.38 -6.04 -1.12
C VAL A 26 5.61 -7.56 -1.04
N GLY A 27 5.57 -8.25 -2.18
CA GLY A 27 5.71 -9.69 -2.31
C GLY A 27 4.38 -10.43 -2.23
N VAL A 28 3.30 -9.82 -2.71
CA VAL A 28 1.94 -10.38 -2.70
C VAL A 28 1.29 -10.25 -4.08
N SER A 29 0.29 -11.10 -4.35
CA SER A 29 -0.51 -10.98 -5.57
C SER A 29 -1.31 -9.67 -5.59
N LEU A 30 -1.58 -9.12 -6.77
CA LEU A 30 -2.37 -7.89 -6.94
C LEU A 30 -3.75 -7.95 -6.25
N VAL A 31 -4.39 -9.12 -6.24
CA VAL A 31 -5.67 -9.35 -5.57
C VAL A 31 -5.52 -9.22 -4.05
N THR A 32 -4.52 -9.89 -3.47
CA THR A 32 -4.19 -9.82 -2.04
C THR A 32 -3.80 -8.40 -1.64
N PHE A 33 -3.03 -7.72 -2.47
CA PHE A 33 -2.68 -6.32 -2.28
C PHE A 33 -3.93 -5.44 -2.20
N ASN A 34 -4.85 -5.55 -3.17
CA ASN A 34 -6.10 -4.79 -3.16
C ASN A 34 -6.93 -5.08 -1.90
N LYS A 35 -7.07 -6.35 -1.50
CA LYS A 35 -7.77 -6.72 -0.25
C LYS A 35 -7.14 -6.05 0.97
N LYS A 36 -5.81 -6.05 1.08
CA LYS A 36 -5.08 -5.41 2.18
C LYS A 36 -5.29 -3.90 2.22
N VAL A 37 -5.14 -3.21 1.09
CA VAL A 37 -5.34 -1.75 1.05
C VAL A 37 -6.80 -1.32 1.20
N CYS A 38 -7.75 -2.20 0.90
CA CYS A 38 -9.19 -1.98 1.09
C CYS A 38 -9.67 -2.34 2.50
N GLY A 39 -8.85 -3.02 3.31
CA GLY A 39 -9.20 -3.48 4.65
C GLY A 39 -9.94 -4.81 4.74
N GLU A 40 -10.01 -5.56 3.64
CA GLU A 40 -10.52 -6.93 3.64
C GLU A 40 -9.48 -7.95 4.16
N SER A 41 -8.25 -7.52 4.40
CA SER A 41 -7.18 -8.35 4.97
C SER A 41 -6.19 -7.52 5.75
N ASP A 42 -5.71 -8.04 6.87
CA ASP A 42 -4.67 -7.40 7.67
C ASP A 42 -3.38 -7.23 6.88
N ILE A 43 -2.76 -6.05 7.01
CA ILE A 43 -1.41 -5.80 6.50
C ILE A 43 -0.42 -6.04 7.65
N THR A 44 0.59 -6.87 7.41
CA THR A 44 1.64 -7.07 8.41
C THR A 44 2.57 -5.86 8.45
N ILE A 45 3.25 -5.65 9.58
CA ILE A 45 4.23 -4.55 9.74
C ILE A 45 5.31 -4.60 8.65
N THR A 46 5.74 -5.80 8.26
CA THR A 46 6.73 -6.00 7.20
C THR A 46 6.20 -5.55 5.84
N GLU A 47 4.96 -5.90 5.50
CA GLU A 47 4.30 -5.46 4.26
C GLU A 47 4.05 -3.96 4.25
N ALA A 48 3.59 -3.39 5.37
CA ALA A 48 3.39 -1.95 5.52
C ALA A 48 4.70 -1.18 5.31
N ARG A 49 5.83 -1.68 5.85
CA ARG A 49 7.16 -1.09 5.60
C ARG A 49 7.59 -1.17 4.15
N LYS A 50 7.39 -2.33 3.50
CA LYS A 50 7.72 -2.51 2.08
C LYS A 50 6.88 -1.59 1.20
N LEU A 51 5.58 -1.51 1.47
CA LEU A 51 4.66 -0.61 0.79
C LEU A 51 5.11 0.84 0.98
N ALA A 52 5.31 1.27 2.22
CA ALA A 52 5.76 2.64 2.54
C ALA A 52 7.03 3.03 1.78
N LYS A 53 8.00 2.11 1.70
CA LYS A 53 9.22 2.31 0.91
C LYS A 53 8.94 2.41 -0.60
N ALA A 54 8.01 1.61 -1.12
CA ALA A 54 7.66 1.59 -2.54
C ALA A 54 6.85 2.82 -3.00
N ILE A 55 6.09 3.44 -2.10
CA ILE A 55 5.33 4.67 -2.36
C ILE A 55 5.99 5.94 -1.75
N GLU A 56 7.24 5.83 -1.31
CA GLU A 56 8.04 6.92 -0.75
C GLU A 56 7.35 7.71 0.38
N VAL A 57 6.66 7.00 1.27
CA VAL A 57 6.05 7.58 2.48
C VAL A 57 6.58 6.93 3.75
N SER A 58 6.29 7.56 4.89
CA SER A 58 6.59 7.00 6.21
C SER A 58 5.73 5.77 6.49
N SER A 59 6.33 4.72 7.05
CA SER A 59 5.58 3.53 7.48
C SER A 59 4.56 3.82 8.60
N ASP A 60 4.77 4.88 9.39
CA ASP A 60 3.78 5.38 10.37
C ASP A 60 2.49 5.81 9.67
N GLU A 61 2.60 6.47 8.52
CA GLU A 61 1.45 6.96 7.77
C GLU A 61 0.66 5.80 7.15
N VAL A 62 1.37 4.81 6.60
CA VAL A 62 0.75 3.56 6.12
C VAL A 62 0.06 2.82 7.27
N CYS A 63 0.70 2.73 8.43
CA CYS A 63 0.13 2.04 9.59
C CYS A 63 -1.07 2.77 10.19
N ARG A 64 -1.07 4.12 10.16
CA ARG A 64 -2.17 4.95 10.66
C ARG A 64 -3.40 4.88 9.76
N LEU A 65 -3.19 4.63 8.46
CA LEU A 65 -4.24 4.53 7.45
C LEU A 65 -4.67 3.09 7.17
N ALA A 66 -3.89 2.11 7.64
CA ALA A 66 -4.28 0.72 7.63
C ALA A 66 -5.52 0.56 8.55
N PRO A 67 -6.58 -0.09 8.06
CA PRO A 67 -7.81 -0.31 8.82
C PRO A 67 -7.63 -1.30 9.96
#